data_AF-A0A3B9VHG2-F1
#
_entry.id   AF-A0A3B9VHG2-F1
#
_cell.length_a   1.000
_cell.length_b   1.000
_cell.length_c   1.000
_cell.angle_alpha   90.00
_cell.angle_beta   90.00
_cell.angle_gamma   90.00
#
_symmetry.space_group_name_H-M   'P 1'
#
loop_
_entity.id
_entity.type
_entity.pdbx_description
1 polymer ?
#
loop_
_entity_poly.entity_id
_entity_poly.type
_entity_poly.pdbx_seq_one_letter_code
_entity_poly.pdbx_strand_id
1 'polypeptide(L)'
;MKDKLNSCINLLTKAKELVCSDEPNVDLALDMLEKSQEILEEFSQIDDAEKGQYKEDLIQIQALGQIINTKLAAEKTKLQQKIVHSNKMTNAVRGYTKS
;
A
#
# COMPACT_ATOMS: atom_id res chain seq x y z
N MET A 1 3.48 23.81 -6.01
CA MET A 1 3.15 22.38 -6.27
C MET A 1 4.34 21.45 -6.00
N LYS A 2 5.56 21.79 -6.46
CA LYS A 2 6.80 21.03 -6.18
C LYS A 2 6.91 20.48 -4.74
N ASP A 3 6.69 21.33 -3.73
CA ASP A 3 6.77 20.92 -2.31
C ASP A 3 5.69 19.91 -1.89
N LYS A 4 4.50 20.00 -2.49
CA LYS A 4 3.40 19.04 -2.25
C LYS A 4 3.75 17.68 -2.86
N LEU A 5 4.28 17.66 -4.09
CA LEU A 5 4.73 16.40 -4.71
C LEU A 5 5.92 15.77 -3.95
N ASN A 6 6.87 16.58 -3.47
CA ASN A 6 7.93 16.10 -2.59
C ASN A 6 7.37 15.49 -1.30
N SER A 7 6.34 16.12 -0.72
CA SER A 7 5.64 15.58 0.46
C SER A 7 4.93 14.26 0.14
N CYS A 8 4.29 14.16 -1.03
CA CYS A 8 3.68 12.91 -1.51
C CYS A 8 4.72 11.80 -1.68
N ILE A 9 5.85 12.08 -2.32
CA ILE A 9 6.96 11.13 -2.48
C ILE A 9 7.48 10.67 -1.11
N ASN A 10 7.63 11.57 -0.15
CA ASN A 10 8.07 11.22 1.20
C ASN A 10 7.07 10.33 1.93
N LEU A 11 5.77 10.63 1.83
CA LEU A 11 4.71 9.79 2.38
C LEU A 11 4.72 8.38 1.76
N LEU A 12 4.79 8.30 0.42
CA LEU A 12 4.85 7.02 -0.30
C LEU A 12 6.14 6.25 -0.01
N THR A 13 7.25 6.94 0.22
CA THR A 13 8.52 6.29 0.60
C THR A 13 8.42 5.65 1.97
N LYS A 14 7.83 6.35 2.96
CA LYS A 14 7.57 5.81 4.29
C LYS A 14 6.56 4.66 4.23
N ALA A 15 5.48 4.79 3.47
CA ALA A 15 4.50 3.72 3.27
C ALA A 15 5.15 2.46 2.68
N LYS A 16 6.02 2.63 1.67
CA LYS A 16 6.83 1.55 1.09
C LYS A 16 7.70 0.86 2.15
N GLU A 17 8.37 1.62 3.01
CA GLU A 17 9.18 1.05 4.09
C GLU A 17 8.34 0.23 5.07
N LEU A 18 7.16 0.75 5.45
CA LEU A 18 6.23 0.07 6.37
C LEU A 18 5.64 -1.23 5.81
N VAL A 19 5.42 -1.33 4.49
CA VAL A 19 4.91 -2.57 3.88
C VAL A 19 6.01 -3.55 3.47
N CYS A 20 7.27 -3.11 3.48
CA CYS A 20 8.43 -3.94 3.15
C CYS A 20 9.16 -4.47 4.40
N SER A 21 8.81 -4.02 5.61
CA SER A 21 9.40 -4.52 6.85
C SER A 21 9.01 -5.98 7.14
N ASP A 22 9.79 -6.64 7.99
CA ASP A 22 9.51 -8.00 8.45
C ASP A 22 8.22 -8.09 9.27
N GLU A 23 7.88 -7.00 9.96
CA GLU A 23 6.60 -6.76 10.63
C GLU A 23 5.88 -5.58 9.96
N PRO A 24 5.06 -5.83 8.92
CA PRO A 24 4.40 -4.76 8.18
C PRO A 24 3.36 -4.04 9.03
N ASN A 25 3.47 -2.71 9.10
CA ASN A 25 2.41 -1.88 9.67
C ASN A 25 1.50 -1.38 8.54
N VAL A 26 0.55 -2.24 8.17
CA VAL A 26 -0.34 -2.01 7.03
C VAL A 26 -1.27 -0.82 7.29
N ASP A 27 -1.81 -0.68 8.51
CA ASP A 27 -2.75 0.39 8.84
C ASP A 27 -2.09 1.76 8.67
N LEU A 28 -0.88 1.94 9.22
CA LEU A 28 -0.16 3.20 9.07
C LEU A 28 0.26 3.45 7.60
N ALA A 29 0.56 2.42 6.84
CA ALA A 29 0.84 2.56 5.42
C ALA A 29 -0.39 3.01 4.61
N LEU A 30 -1.58 2.53 4.98
CA LEU A 30 -2.85 2.97 4.37
C LEU A 30 -3.16 4.44 4.70
N ASP A 31 -2.97 4.86 5.96
CA ASP A 31 -3.12 6.28 6.35
C ASP A 31 -2.21 7.21 5.53
N MET A 32 -0.98 6.75 5.24
CA MET A 32 -0.05 7.52 4.40
C MET A 32 -0.48 7.57 2.94
N LEU A 33 -1.05 6.48 2.41
CA LEU A 33 -1.59 6.43 1.05
C LEU A 33 -2.79 7.35 0.87
N GLU A 34 -3.70 7.42 1.84
CA GLU A 34 -4.85 8.33 1.81
C GLU A 34 -4.38 9.80 1.73
N LYS A 35 -3.43 10.19 2.59
CA LYS A 35 -2.83 11.54 2.55
C LYS A 35 -2.10 11.83 1.24
N SER A 36 -1.43 10.83 0.67
CA SER A 36 -0.82 10.95 -0.65
C SER A 36 -1.85 11.12 -1.77
N GLN A 37 -3.02 10.47 -1.65
CA GLN A 37 -4.12 10.62 -2.61
C GLN A 37 -4.70 12.03 -2.60
N GLU A 38 -4.94 12.63 -1.44
CA GLU A 38 -5.41 14.01 -1.32
C GLU A 38 -4.50 14.98 -2.11
N ILE A 39 -3.18 14.82 -1.99
CA ILE A 39 -2.21 15.62 -2.73
C ILE A 39 -2.30 15.38 -4.25
N LEU A 40 -2.51 14.14 -4.67
CA LEU A 40 -2.63 13.77 -6.09
C LEU A 40 -3.94 14.26 -6.71
N GLU A 41 -5.03 14.31 -5.94
CA GLU A 41 -6.30 14.88 -6.36
C GLU A 41 -6.19 16.38 -6.60
N GLU A 42 -5.47 17.10 -5.73
CA GLU A 42 -5.14 18.50 -5.99
C GLU A 42 -4.28 18.66 -7.24
N PHE A 43 -3.30 17.76 -7.43
CA PHE A 43 -2.45 17.77 -8.63
C PHE A 43 -3.24 17.51 -9.91
N SER A 44 -4.29 16.69 -9.88
CA SER A 44 -5.09 16.40 -11.07
C SER A 44 -5.82 17.63 -11.61
N GLN A 45 -6.10 18.62 -10.75
CA GLN A 45 -6.77 19.87 -11.12
C GLN A 45 -5.84 20.89 -11.78
N ILE A 46 -4.53 20.64 -11.83
CA ILE A 46 -3.57 21.54 -12.49
C ILE A 46 -3.70 21.43 -14.01
N ASP A 47 -3.40 22.52 -14.73
CA ASP A 47 -3.30 22.55 -16.18
C ASP A 47 -2.20 21.61 -16.72
N ASP A 48 -2.47 20.97 -17.86
CA ASP A 48 -1.57 19.98 -18.46
C ASP A 48 -0.21 20.55 -18.89
N ALA A 49 -0.16 21.84 -19.24
CA ALA A 49 1.07 22.54 -19.55
C ALA A 49 2.02 22.63 -18.35
N GLU A 50 1.49 22.74 -17.13
CA GLU A 50 2.28 22.78 -15.90
C GLU A 50 2.63 21.36 -15.42
N LYS A 51 1.74 20.36 -15.64
CA LYS A 51 2.01 18.95 -15.31
C LYS A 51 3.27 18.41 -15.97
N GLY A 52 3.58 18.87 -17.19
CA GLY A 52 4.78 18.47 -17.92
C GLY A 52 6.09 18.72 -17.15
N GLN A 53 6.11 19.71 -16.27
CA GLN A 53 7.28 20.07 -15.46
C GLN A 53 7.56 19.08 -14.32
N TYR A 54 6.58 18.24 -13.97
CA TYR A 54 6.65 17.30 -12.84
C TYR A 54 6.72 15.83 -13.28
N LYS A 55 7.06 15.58 -14.56
CA LYS A 55 7.04 14.23 -15.13
C LYS A 55 7.92 13.24 -14.36
N GLU A 56 9.12 13.65 -13.93
CA GLU A 56 10.02 12.79 -13.16
C GLU A 56 9.44 12.46 -11.78
N ASP A 57 8.88 13.47 -11.09
CA ASP A 57 8.22 13.31 -9.79
C ASP A 57 7.04 12.33 -9.90
N LEU A 58 6.25 12.41 -10.98
CA LEU A 58 5.14 11.50 -11.26
C LEU A 58 5.58 10.05 -11.54
N ILE A 59 6.67 9.87 -12.30
CA ILE A 59 7.25 8.53 -12.55
C ILE A 59 7.67 7.90 -11.23
N GLN A 60 8.29 8.67 -10.33
CA GLN A 60 8.68 8.19 -9.01
C GLN A 60 7.47 7.81 -8.16
N ILE A 61 6.42 8.64 -8.12
CA ILE A 61 5.16 8.35 -7.41
C ILE A 61 4.54 7.05 -7.94
N GLN A 62 4.49 6.87 -9.27
CA GLN A 62 3.96 5.65 -9.88
C GLN A 62 4.78 4.41 -9.51
N ALA A 63 6.11 4.51 -9.53
CA ALA A 63 6.99 3.41 -9.15
C ALA A 63 6.80 3.01 -7.68
N LEU A 64 6.70 3.98 -6.78
CA LEU A 64 6.43 3.73 -5.35
C LEU A 64 5.06 3.05 -5.17
N GLY A 65 4.01 3.55 -5.83
CA GLY A 65 2.68 2.96 -5.77
C GLY A 65 2.63 1.50 -6.24
N GLN A 66 3.35 1.16 -7.31
CA GLN A 66 3.45 -0.22 -7.80
C GLN A 66 4.12 -1.16 -6.79
N ILE A 67 5.19 -0.70 -6.13
CA ILE A 67 5.88 -1.50 -5.10
C ILE A 67 4.94 -1.75 -3.93
N ILE A 68 4.27 -0.71 -3.43
CA ILE A 68 3.36 -0.81 -2.28
C ILE A 68 2.23 -1.78 -2.59
N ASN A 69 1.57 -1.63 -3.74
CA ASN A 69 0.48 -2.51 -4.15
C ASN A 69 0.92 -3.97 -4.26
N THR A 70 2.10 -4.22 -4.82
CA THR A 70 2.66 -5.57 -4.94
C THR A 70 2.84 -6.22 -3.57
N LYS A 71 3.36 -5.47 -2.59
CA LYS A 71 3.59 -5.96 -1.23
C LYS A 71 2.30 -6.21 -0.47
N LEU A 72 1.34 -5.29 -0.55
CA LEU A 72 0.02 -5.46 0.07
C LEU A 72 -0.73 -6.66 -0.51
N ALA A 73 -0.64 -6.90 -1.83
CA ALA A 73 -1.23 -8.07 -2.46
C ALA A 73 -0.60 -9.39 -1.97
N ALA A 74 0.72 -9.41 -1.77
CA ALA A 74 1.43 -10.56 -1.21
C ALA A 74 0.99 -10.85 0.25
N GLU A 75 0.91 -9.82 1.10
CA GLU A 75 0.46 -9.97 2.48
C GLU A 75 -1.01 -10.39 2.57
N LYS A 76 -1.89 -9.85 1.72
CA LYS A 76 -3.28 -10.32 1.59
C LYS A 76 -3.34 -11.82 1.29
N THR A 77 -2.52 -12.29 0.34
CA THR A 77 -2.47 -13.72 -0.04
C THR A 77 -2.01 -14.58 1.13
N LYS A 78 -0.98 -14.14 1.86
CA LYS A 78 -0.45 -14.83 3.05
C LYS A 78 -1.48 -14.89 4.18
N LEU A 79 -2.22 -13.81 4.43
CA LEU A 79 -3.32 -13.79 5.40
C LEU A 79 -4.45 -14.76 5.01
N GLN A 80 -4.86 -14.75 3.74
CA GLN A 80 -5.86 -15.69 3.23
C GLN A 80 -5.43 -17.16 3.41
N GLN A 81 -4.16 -17.48 3.11
CA GLN A 81 -3.61 -18.81 3.33
C GLN A 81 -3.62 -19.21 4.82
N LYS A 82 -3.27 -18.30 5.73
CA LYS A 82 -3.33 -18.52 7.19
C LYS A 82 -4.76 -18.82 7.66
N ILE A 83 -5.75 -18.05 7.19
CA ILE A 83 -7.17 -18.27 7.52
C ILE A 83 -7.63 -19.66 7.04
N VAL A 84 -7.32 -20.02 5.79
CA VAL A 84 -7.66 -21.34 5.24
C VAL A 84 -7.02 -22.46 6.05
N HIS A 85 -5.74 -22.32 6.44
CA HIS A 85 -5.06 -23.29 7.29
C HIS A 85 -5.69 -23.40 8.68
N SER A 86 -6.01 -22.26 9.31
CA SER A 86 -6.71 -22.22 10.60
C SER A 86 -8.08 -22.91 10.54
N ASN A 87 -8.86 -22.68 9.48
CA ASN A 87 -10.16 -23.33 9.29
C ASN A 87 -10.03 -24.84 9.10
N LYS A 88 -9.00 -25.30 8.37
CA LYS A 88 -8.69 -26.74 8.26
C LYS A 88 -8.34 -27.34 9.63
N MET A 89 -7.53 -26.66 10.45
CA MET A 89 -7.25 -27.10 11.82
C MET A 89 -8.50 -27.16 12.69
N THR A 90 -9.33 -26.11 12.70
CA THR A 90 -10.58 -26.08 13.48
C THR A 90 -11.51 -27.25 13.10
N ASN A 91 -11.61 -27.55 11.81
CA ASN A 91 -12.41 -28.69 11.33
C ASN A 91 -11.80 -30.05 11.72
N ALA A 92 -10.48 -30.19 11.66
CA ALA A 92 -9.78 -31.39 12.13
C ALA A 92 -10.01 -31.63 13.62
N VAL A 93 -9.86 -30.60 14.47
CA VAL A 93 -10.10 -30.68 15.92
C VAL A 93 -11.56 -31.05 16.23
N ARG A 94 -12.52 -30.43 15.53
CA ARG A 94 -13.95 -30.79 15.68
C ARG A 94 -14.26 -32.24 15.32
N GLY A 95 -13.60 -32.78 14.29
CA GLY A 95 -13.73 -34.18 13.90
C GLY A 95 -13.27 -35.14 15.02
N TYR A 96 -12.20 -34.80 15.73
CA TYR A 96 -11.70 -35.58 16.86
C TYR A 96 -12.62 -35.54 18.09
N THR A 97 -13.24 -34.39 18.41
CA THR A 97 -14.14 -34.28 19.59
C THR A 97 -15.50 -34.95 19.43
N LYS A 98 -15.88 -35.41 18.23
CA LYS A 98 -17.12 -36.16 17.98
C LYS A 98 -16.91 -37.69 17.90
N SER A 99 -15.68 -38.16 18.13
CA SER A 99 -15.33 -39.58 18.26
C SER A 99 -15.24 -39.94 19.73
#